data_AF-A0A7Y2B3G6-F1
#
_entry.id   AF-A0A7Y2B3G6-F1
#
_cell.length_a   1.000
_cell.length_b   1.000
_cell.length_c   1.000
_cell.angle_alpha   90.00
_cell.angle_beta   90.00
_cell.angle_gamma   90.00
#
_symmetry.space_group_name_H-M   'P 1'
#
loop_
_entity.id
_entity.type
_entity.pdbx_description
1 polymer ?
#
loop_
_entity_poly.entity_id
_entity_poly.type
_entity_poly.pdbx_seq_one_letter_code
_entity_poly.pdbx_strand_id
1 'polypeptide(L)'
;MHLARSFDRVVSIEPDELLAQLAAFNMRVLGVSNIDVRHTTAENFVGDYEGPPFDLAYVDPDRRDESGKRKYGLAEGSPDIVALAPALLAMAKTVLVKASPMCDLTEGARLLPDVRRAIVLADSTECKEVLFELRTDDALSGESHSREARFLYNGERFAFQEPERKPPARPVSGSPSAASGSATPLLESAPDSGRLLEPNVSLYKAGLVDAYFNEACPFPDARATSAGGYLWTPARPAPGSFPGKVFRIEASFPYKTGPLRAALRERGVTAAHFTRKNFDLRLEDVRRSLRLREGGDRFLVLTRLRGGDRYAFLAALES
;
A
#
# COMPACT_ATOMS: atom_id res chain seq x y z
N MET A 1 12.55 4.60 20.74
CA MET A 1 13.70 3.65 20.59
C MET A 1 14.24 3.57 19.17
N HIS A 2 13.44 3.27 18.14
CA HIS A 2 13.95 3.07 16.78
C HIS A 2 14.67 4.30 16.21
N LEU A 3 14.09 5.50 16.36
CA LEU A 3 14.74 6.75 15.94
C LEU A 3 16.05 7.01 16.70
N ALA A 4 16.12 6.67 17.98
CA ALA A 4 17.33 6.87 18.79
C ALA A 4 18.54 6.03 18.32
N ARG A 5 18.33 5.00 17.48
CA ARG A 5 19.42 4.25 16.85
C ARG A 5 19.98 4.90 15.58
N SER A 6 19.26 5.86 15.01
CA SER A 6 19.58 6.49 13.72
C SER A 6 19.87 7.98 13.81
N PHE A 7 19.57 8.61 14.95
CA PHE A 7 19.72 10.05 15.17
C PHE A 7 20.62 10.34 16.38
N ASP A 8 21.44 11.39 16.30
CA ASP A 8 22.35 11.78 17.38
C ASP A 8 21.61 12.23 18.65
N ARG A 9 20.44 12.85 18.48
CA ARG A 9 19.57 13.32 19.57
C ARG A 9 18.11 13.13 19.19
N VAL A 10 17.30 12.67 20.15
CA VAL A 10 15.84 12.56 20.03
C VAL A 10 15.19 13.30 21.17
N VAL A 11 14.14 14.07 20.86
CA VAL A 11 13.21 14.60 21.87
C VAL A 11 11.88 13.88 21.68
N SER A 12 11.39 13.24 22.74
CA SER A 12 10.11 12.54 22.76
C SER A 12 9.12 13.35 23.58
N ILE A 13 7.95 13.64 23.01
CA ILE A 13 6.89 14.38 23.67
C ILE A 13 5.79 13.40 24.06
N GLU A 14 5.38 13.42 25.32
CA GLU A 14 4.34 12.54 25.86
C GLU A 14 3.46 13.33 26.82
N PRO A 15 2.16 13.55 26.52
CA PRO A 15 1.27 14.33 27.37
C PRO A 15 0.85 13.63 28.66
N ASP A 16 0.96 12.29 28.76
CA ASP A 16 0.66 11.58 30.01
C ASP A 16 1.91 11.46 30.88
N GLU A 17 1.86 12.00 32.10
CA GLU A 17 2.99 12.02 33.01
C GLU A 17 3.53 10.62 33.33
N LEU A 18 2.63 9.67 33.59
CA LEU A 18 3.01 8.30 33.94
C LEU A 18 3.68 7.61 32.75
N LEU A 19 3.13 7.75 31.55
CA LEU A 19 3.73 7.21 30.32
C LEU A 19 5.09 7.86 30.03
N ALA A 20 5.24 9.17 30.25
CA ALA A 20 6.51 9.87 30.08
C ALA A 20 7.58 9.32 31.04
N GLN A 21 7.23 9.16 32.32
CA GLN A 21 8.12 8.58 33.33
C GLN A 21 8.50 7.13 33.01
N LEU A 22 7.53 6.30 32.58
CA LEU A 22 7.76 4.92 32.17
C LEU A 22 8.64 4.83 30.92
N ALA A 23 8.40 5.69 29.92
CA ALA A 23 9.21 5.77 28.71
C ALA A 23 10.66 6.14 29.07
N ALA A 24 10.87 7.17 29.89
CA ALA A 24 12.21 7.56 30.34
C ALA A 24 12.91 6.44 31.12
N PHE A 25 12.19 5.75 32.01
CA PHE A 25 12.72 4.58 32.71
C PHE A 25 13.15 3.47 31.74
N ASN A 26 12.28 3.13 30.78
CA ASN A 26 12.54 2.09 29.78
C ASN A 26 13.75 2.43 28.90
N MET A 27 13.92 3.68 28.49
CA MET A 27 15.09 4.09 27.70
C MET A 27 16.40 3.86 28.48
N ARG A 28 16.43 4.15 29.79
CA ARG A 28 17.59 3.86 30.65
C ARG A 28 17.88 2.35 30.75
N VAL A 29 16.85 1.53 30.99
CA VAL A 29 16.98 0.07 31.08
C VAL A 29 17.52 -0.52 29.77
N LEU A 30 17.11 0.05 28.64
CA LEU A 30 17.53 -0.39 27.30
C LEU A 30 18.87 0.22 26.86
N GLY A 31 19.54 1.00 27.72
CA GLY A 31 20.84 1.62 27.41
C GLY A 31 20.78 2.73 26.35
N VAL A 32 19.61 3.34 26.14
CA VAL A 32 19.41 4.43 25.17
C VAL A 32 19.55 5.77 25.91
N SER A 33 20.65 6.49 25.67
CA SER A 33 21.00 7.73 26.40
C SER A 33 20.80 9.02 25.62
N ASN A 34 20.51 8.95 24.32
CA ASN A 34 20.38 10.10 23.43
C ASN A 34 18.93 10.57 23.23
N ILE A 35 18.01 10.16 24.11
CA ILE A 35 16.60 10.52 24.05
C ILE A 35 16.17 11.28 25.31
N ASP A 36 15.64 12.49 25.10
CA ASP A 36 15.05 13.36 26.12
C ASP A 36 13.53 13.21 26.08
N VAL A 37 12.92 12.66 27.13
CA VAL A 37 11.46 12.47 27.22
C VAL A 37 10.87 13.63 28.01
N ARG A 38 9.96 14.39 27.39
CA ARG A 38 9.32 15.57 27.99
C ARG A 38 7.83 15.32 28.19
N HIS A 39 7.39 15.53 29.43
CA HIS A 39 5.98 15.55 29.78
C HIS A 39 5.37 16.92 29.37
N THR A 40 4.75 16.97 28.21
CA THR A 40 4.05 18.14 27.66
C THR A 40 3.21 17.70 26.45
N THR A 41 2.30 18.56 26.00
CA THR A 41 1.57 18.32 24.75
C THR A 41 2.42 18.69 23.54
N ALA A 42 2.10 18.11 22.37
CA ALA A 42 2.79 18.45 21.13
C ALA A 42 2.58 19.93 20.77
N GLU A 43 1.37 20.44 20.98
CA GLU A 43 0.97 21.82 20.74
C GLU A 43 1.80 22.80 21.57
N ASN A 44 1.96 22.55 22.88
CA ASN A 44 2.77 23.39 23.75
C ASN A 44 4.24 23.33 23.35
N PHE A 45 4.78 22.12 23.11
CA PHE A 45 6.18 21.98 22.74
C PHE A 45 6.51 22.72 21.44
N VAL A 46 5.67 22.56 20.41
CA VAL A 46 5.86 23.21 19.11
C VAL A 46 5.68 24.73 19.23
N GLY A 47 4.72 25.20 20.02
CA GLY A 47 4.47 26.63 20.23
C GLY A 47 5.59 27.38 20.96
N ASP A 48 6.27 26.71 21.89
CA ASP A 48 7.35 27.29 22.70
C ASP A 48 8.76 27.03 22.13
N TYR A 49 8.87 26.34 20.99
CA TYR A 49 10.16 25.93 20.46
C TYR A 49 10.90 27.06 19.74
N GLU A 50 12.00 27.54 20.33
CA GLU A 50 12.88 28.56 19.74
C GLU A 50 14.27 28.00 19.32
N GLY A 51 14.41 26.68 19.24
CA GLY A 51 15.66 26.02 18.90
C GLY A 51 15.98 25.98 17.39
N PRO A 52 17.15 25.43 17.01
CA PRO A 52 17.47 25.16 15.61
C PRO A 52 16.52 24.10 15.03
N PRO A 53 16.22 24.12 13.71
CA PRO A 53 15.26 23.18 13.14
C PRO A 53 15.70 21.72 13.31
N PHE A 54 14.75 20.86 13.67
CA PHE A 54 14.98 19.41 13.68
C PHE A 54 15.16 18.86 12.26
N ASP A 55 15.94 17.79 12.11
CA ASP A 55 16.02 17.09 10.82
C ASP A 55 14.71 16.35 10.49
N LEU A 56 14.01 15.86 11.52
CA LEU A 56 12.76 15.13 11.39
C LEU A 56 11.84 15.41 12.58
N ALA A 57 10.58 15.74 12.29
CA ALA A 57 9.47 15.58 13.23
C ALA A 57 8.66 14.35 12.82
N TYR A 58 8.56 13.34 13.70
CA TYR A 58 7.68 12.19 13.50
C TYR A 58 6.46 12.33 14.41
N VAL A 59 5.27 12.23 13.83
CA VAL A 59 4.01 12.41 14.56
C VAL A 59 3.11 11.20 14.36
N ASP A 60 2.64 10.64 15.46
CA ASP A 60 1.69 9.53 15.51
C ASP A 60 0.49 9.95 16.37
N PRO A 61 -0.50 10.64 15.77
CA PRO A 61 -1.66 11.12 16.53
C PRO A 61 -2.45 9.96 17.12
N ASP A 62 -2.84 10.07 18.39
CA ASP A 62 -3.83 9.15 18.93
C ASP A 62 -5.15 9.38 18.19
N ARG A 63 -5.82 8.28 17.89
CA ARG A 63 -7.02 8.23 17.07
C ARG A 63 -8.20 7.70 17.87
N ARG A 64 -8.12 7.73 19.19
CA ARG A 64 -9.20 7.30 20.08
C ARG A 64 -9.88 8.55 20.63
N ASP A 65 -11.20 8.51 20.69
CA ASP A 65 -11.92 9.46 21.53
C ASP A 65 -11.85 9.04 23.00
N GLU A 66 -12.36 9.90 23.89
CA GLU A 66 -12.44 9.66 25.33
C GLU A 66 -13.24 8.38 25.68
N SER A 67 -14.09 7.91 24.78
CA SER A 67 -14.85 6.65 24.90
C SER A 67 -14.12 5.43 24.31
N GLY A 68 -12.90 5.61 23.80
CA GLY A 68 -12.06 4.57 23.21
C GLY A 68 -12.41 4.17 21.77
N LYS A 69 -13.37 4.85 21.13
CA LYS A 69 -13.78 4.58 19.74
C LYS A 69 -12.73 5.09 18.77
N ARG A 70 -12.44 4.29 17.75
CA ARG A 70 -11.46 4.61 16.71
C ARG A 70 -12.00 5.65 15.74
N LYS A 71 -11.23 6.71 15.55
CA LYS A 71 -11.33 7.72 14.51
C LYS A 71 -10.38 7.39 13.36
N TYR A 72 -10.70 7.88 12.18
CA TYR A 72 -9.95 7.55 10.95
C TYR A 72 -9.53 8.77 10.15
N GLY A 73 -10.17 9.93 10.35
CA GLY A 73 -9.76 11.19 9.74
C GLY A 73 -8.51 11.76 10.41
N LEU A 74 -7.65 12.42 9.63
CA LEU A 74 -6.42 13.04 10.14
C LEU A 74 -6.72 14.13 11.18
N ALA A 75 -7.73 14.98 10.92
CA ALA A 75 -8.13 16.07 11.81
C ALA A 75 -8.85 15.60 13.09
N GLU A 76 -9.22 14.31 13.18
CA GLU A 76 -9.94 13.80 14.34
C GLU A 76 -9.00 13.30 15.45
N GLY A 77 -7.71 13.18 15.15
CA GLY A 77 -6.69 12.70 16.07
C GLY A 77 -6.28 13.73 17.12
N SER A 78 -5.48 13.28 18.09
CA SER A 78 -4.83 14.10 19.11
C SER A 78 -3.31 13.88 19.03
N PRO A 79 -2.51 14.92 18.70
CA PRO A 79 -2.92 16.28 18.35
C PRO A 79 -3.71 16.34 17.03
N ASP A 80 -4.44 17.44 16.80
CA ASP A 80 -5.00 17.73 15.46
C ASP A 80 -3.83 18.02 14.51
N ILE A 81 -3.43 16.99 13.76
CA ILE A 81 -2.26 17.07 12.91
C ILE A 81 -2.46 18.00 11.71
N VAL A 82 -3.70 18.22 11.29
CA VAL A 82 -3.99 19.16 10.19
C VAL A 82 -3.73 20.58 10.66
N ALA A 83 -4.18 20.93 11.88
CA ALA A 83 -3.92 22.23 12.47
C ALA A 83 -2.45 22.44 12.86
N LEU A 84 -1.77 21.38 13.32
CA LEU A 84 -0.39 21.46 13.82
C LEU A 84 0.68 21.41 12.71
N ALA A 85 0.35 20.87 11.53
CA ALA A 85 1.32 20.66 10.43
C ALA A 85 2.12 21.91 10.01
N PRO A 86 1.53 23.12 9.87
CA PRO A 86 2.30 24.33 9.52
C PRO A 86 3.39 24.66 10.55
N ALA A 87 3.08 24.53 11.83
CA ALA A 87 4.04 24.80 12.90
C ALA A 87 5.15 23.72 12.96
N LEU A 88 4.79 22.46 12.70
CA LEU A 88 5.77 21.37 12.57
C LEU A 88 6.73 21.58 11.39
N LEU A 89 6.22 22.06 10.25
CA LEU A 89 7.05 22.40 9.07
C LEU A 89 8.00 23.57 9.35
N ALA A 90 7.60 24.53 10.18
CA ALA A 90 8.50 25.60 10.62
C ALA A 90 9.59 25.08 11.58
N MET A 91 9.28 24.06 12.38
CA MET A 91 10.18 23.50 13.39
C MET A 91 11.13 22.42 12.84
N ALA A 92 10.82 21.78 11.71
CA ALA A 92 11.57 20.64 11.18
C ALA A 92 11.73 20.67 9.65
N LYS A 93 12.89 20.20 9.16
CA LYS A 93 13.18 20.07 7.72
C LYS A 93 12.28 19.05 7.02
N THR A 94 11.78 18.06 7.76
CA THR A 94 10.87 17.03 7.26
C THR A 94 9.90 16.65 8.37
N VAL A 95 8.64 16.53 8.02
CA VAL A 95 7.60 16.02 8.93
C VAL A 95 7.08 14.71 8.39
N LEU A 96 7.11 13.64 9.19
CA LEU A 96 6.48 12.37 8.88
C LEU A 96 5.23 12.22 9.74
N VAL A 97 4.07 12.31 9.10
CA VAL A 97 2.77 12.09 9.75
C VAL A 97 2.35 10.66 9.55
N LYS A 98 2.23 9.89 10.63
CA LYS A 98 1.67 8.56 10.61
C LYS A 98 0.14 8.62 10.59
N ALA A 99 -0.46 7.80 9.75
CA ALA A 99 -1.88 7.65 9.58
C ALA A 99 -2.30 6.18 9.55
N SER A 100 -3.58 5.95 9.83
CA SER A 100 -4.19 4.62 9.80
C SER A 100 -4.07 3.97 8.41
N PRO A 101 -3.96 2.62 8.30
CA PRO A 101 -4.13 1.89 7.04
C PRO A 101 -5.40 2.26 6.27
N MET A 102 -6.43 2.70 6.98
CA MET A 102 -7.72 3.10 6.41
C MET A 102 -7.73 4.53 5.86
N CYS A 103 -6.71 5.34 6.16
CA CYS A 103 -6.60 6.71 5.67
C CYS A 103 -6.58 6.70 4.13
N ASP A 104 -7.46 7.47 3.50
CA ASP A 104 -7.43 7.67 2.05
C ASP A 104 -6.26 8.58 1.69
N LEU A 105 -5.43 8.15 0.72
CA LEU A 105 -4.20 8.87 0.38
C LEU A 105 -4.49 10.22 -0.26
N THR A 106 -5.52 10.29 -1.11
CA THR A 106 -5.92 11.51 -1.81
C THR A 106 -6.47 12.53 -0.81
N GLU A 107 -7.36 12.09 0.07
CA GLU A 107 -7.92 12.97 1.10
C GLU A 107 -6.85 13.41 2.10
N GLY A 108 -5.96 12.51 2.51
CA GLY A 108 -4.86 12.88 3.40
C GLY A 108 -3.92 13.91 2.77
N ALA A 109 -3.59 13.73 1.49
CA ALA A 109 -2.77 14.68 0.74
C ALA A 109 -3.46 16.03 0.49
N ARG A 110 -4.80 16.06 0.47
CA ARG A 110 -5.60 17.29 0.37
C ARG A 110 -5.63 18.08 1.68
N LEU A 111 -5.62 17.38 2.82
CA LEU A 111 -5.71 17.99 4.15
C LEU A 111 -4.37 18.50 4.67
N LEU A 112 -3.27 17.80 4.37
CA LEU A 112 -1.94 18.16 4.85
C LEU A 112 -1.23 19.12 3.88
N PRO A 113 -0.52 20.15 4.39
CA PRO A 113 0.28 21.04 3.56
C PRO A 113 1.56 20.35 3.07
N ASP A 114 2.06 20.78 1.91
CA ASP A 114 3.40 20.45 1.39
C ASP A 114 3.73 18.95 1.39
N VAL A 115 2.74 18.11 1.06
CA VAL A 115 2.90 16.66 0.97
C VAL A 115 3.82 16.34 -0.20
N ARG A 116 5.03 15.87 0.11
CA ARG A 116 5.99 15.42 -0.88
C ARG A 116 5.71 14.00 -1.33
N ARG A 117 5.34 13.15 -0.37
CA ARG A 117 5.18 11.70 -0.58
C ARG A 117 4.12 11.08 0.33
N ALA A 118 3.31 10.19 -0.23
CA ALA A 118 2.46 9.27 0.52
C ALA A 118 3.06 7.86 0.47
N ILE A 119 3.42 7.32 1.63
CA ILE A 119 4.10 6.02 1.76
C ILE A 119 3.15 5.03 2.40
N VAL A 120 2.91 3.91 1.74
CA VAL A 120 2.14 2.79 2.29
C VAL A 120 3.09 1.72 2.80
N LEU A 121 2.95 1.36 4.07
CA LEU A 121 3.74 0.31 4.72
C LEU A 121 2.90 -0.94 4.92
N ALA A 122 3.40 -2.10 4.50
CA ALA A 122 2.71 -3.39 4.65
C ALA A 122 3.65 -4.53 5.04
N ASP A 123 3.07 -5.63 5.51
CA ASP A 123 3.73 -6.95 5.48
C ASP A 123 3.23 -7.76 4.27
N SER A 124 3.50 -9.06 4.24
CA SER A 124 3.05 -9.95 3.16
C SER A 124 1.54 -10.13 3.07
N THR A 125 0.79 -9.71 4.11
CA THR A 125 -0.64 -10.00 4.28
C THR A 125 -1.51 -8.76 4.34
N GLU A 126 -1.09 -7.70 5.02
CA GLU A 126 -1.90 -6.51 5.26
C GLU A 126 -1.11 -5.19 5.28
N CYS A 127 -1.81 -4.10 4.96
CA CYS A 127 -1.33 -2.74 5.16
C CYS A 127 -1.30 -2.41 6.67
N LYS A 128 -0.16 -1.94 7.16
CA LYS A 128 0.09 -1.65 8.58
C LYS A 128 -0.07 -0.19 8.91
N GLU A 129 0.35 0.70 8.01
CA GLU A 129 0.25 2.14 8.21
C GLU A 129 0.45 2.90 6.89
N VAL A 130 0.01 4.15 6.90
CA VAL A 130 0.30 5.14 5.86
C VAL A 130 1.14 6.24 6.50
N LEU A 131 2.17 6.72 5.82
CA LEU A 131 2.94 7.89 6.22
C LEU A 131 2.81 8.99 5.16
N PHE A 132 2.66 10.23 5.61
CA PHE A 132 2.79 11.40 4.74
C PHE A 132 4.11 12.11 5.09
N GLU A 133 4.98 12.24 4.09
CA GLU A 133 6.20 13.05 4.17
C GLU A 133 5.86 14.46 3.72
N LEU A 134 5.95 15.42 4.66
CA LEU A 134 5.76 16.84 4.41
C LEU A 134 7.11 17.53 4.40
N ARG A 135 7.30 18.44 3.45
CA ARG A 135 8.54 19.19 3.32
C ARG A 135 8.31 20.50 2.56
N THR A 136 8.73 21.59 3.15
CA THR A 136 8.75 22.91 2.50
C THR A 136 9.91 22.96 1.50
N ASP A 137 9.63 22.75 0.21
CA ASP A 137 10.59 22.99 -0.88
C ASP A 137 9.97 24.00 -1.86
N ASP A 138 10.66 25.12 -2.11
CA ASP A 138 10.22 26.19 -3.04
C ASP A 138 10.10 25.72 -4.51
N ALA A 139 10.68 24.57 -4.85
CA ALA A 139 10.78 24.06 -6.21
C ALA A 139 9.57 23.21 -6.66
N LEU A 140 8.67 22.83 -5.75
CA LEU A 140 7.48 22.01 -6.04
C LEU A 140 6.21 22.81 -5.79
N SER A 141 6.07 23.95 -6.47
CA SER A 141 4.80 24.65 -6.57
C SER A 141 3.84 23.86 -7.49
N GLY A 142 3.24 22.79 -6.97
CA GLY A 142 2.24 21.99 -7.68
C GLY A 142 1.70 20.83 -6.85
N GLU A 143 0.42 20.52 -7.01
CA GLU A 143 -0.34 19.47 -6.27
C GLU A 143 0.18 18.01 -6.46
N SER A 144 1.35 17.81 -7.06
CA SER A 144 1.82 16.46 -7.41
C SER A 144 2.72 15.89 -6.31
N HIS A 145 2.11 15.22 -5.33
CA HIS A 145 2.82 14.32 -4.43
C HIS A 145 3.13 12.99 -5.14
N SER A 146 4.24 12.33 -4.78
CA SER A 146 4.51 10.96 -5.25
C SER A 146 3.97 9.92 -4.28
N ARG A 147 3.69 8.72 -4.78
CA ARG A 147 3.25 7.59 -3.96
C ARG A 147 4.34 6.55 -3.86
N GLU A 148 4.40 5.85 -2.74
CA GLU A 148 5.38 4.79 -2.52
C GLU A 148 4.74 3.62 -1.77
N ALA A 149 5.06 2.41 -2.18
CA ALA A 149 4.71 1.19 -1.45
C ALA A 149 6.00 0.56 -0.90
N ARG A 150 6.07 0.36 0.42
CA ARG A 150 7.14 -0.42 1.06
C ARG A 150 6.56 -1.57 1.83
N PHE A 151 7.19 -2.73 1.76
CA PHE A 151 6.69 -3.89 2.46
C PHE A 151 7.75 -4.94 2.73
N LEU A 152 7.47 -5.76 3.75
CA LEU A 152 8.25 -6.95 4.05
C LEU A 152 7.65 -8.17 3.36
N TYR A 153 8.48 -8.94 2.66
CA TYR A 153 8.08 -10.19 2.04
C TYR A 153 9.22 -11.19 2.18
N ASN A 154 8.95 -12.35 2.79
CA ASN A 154 9.95 -13.39 3.08
C ASN A 154 11.22 -12.89 3.79
N GLY A 155 11.07 -11.91 4.69
CA GLY A 155 12.20 -11.30 5.44
C GLY A 155 12.98 -10.23 4.66
N GLU A 156 12.68 -10.03 3.38
CA GLU A 156 13.28 -9.00 2.55
C GLU A 156 12.43 -7.72 2.52
N ARG A 157 13.10 -6.59 2.30
CA ARG A 157 12.47 -5.26 2.19
C ARG A 157 12.29 -4.91 0.72
N PHE A 158 11.06 -4.63 0.33
CA PHE A 158 10.70 -4.14 -0.99
C PHE A 158 10.24 -2.69 -0.91
N ALA A 159 10.59 -1.92 -1.94
CA ALA A 159 10.09 -0.55 -2.13
C ALA A 159 9.80 -0.35 -3.62
N PHE A 160 8.63 0.21 -3.92
CA PHE A 160 8.27 0.68 -5.25
C PHE A 160 7.73 2.09 -5.14
N GLN A 161 8.45 3.04 -5.72
CA GLN A 161 8.05 4.43 -5.80
C GLN A 161 7.39 4.68 -7.14
N GLU A 162 6.35 5.52 -7.14
CA GLU A 162 5.73 6.03 -8.34
C GLU A 162 6.80 6.62 -9.27
N PRO A 163 6.89 6.12 -10.52
CA PRO A 163 7.81 6.66 -11.51
C PRO A 163 7.50 8.12 -11.81
N GLU A 164 8.53 8.94 -11.92
CA GLU A 164 8.33 10.33 -12.36
C GLU A 164 7.74 10.34 -13.77
N ARG A 165 6.60 11.01 -13.94
CA ARG A 165 6.08 11.31 -15.27
C ARG A 165 7.06 12.24 -15.96
N LYS A 166 7.94 11.69 -16.81
CA LYS A 166 8.65 12.52 -17.79
C LYS A 166 7.60 13.22 -18.65
N PRO A 167 7.60 14.56 -18.76
CA PRO A 167 6.78 15.21 -19.76
C PRO A 167 7.11 14.58 -21.12
N PRO A 168 6.13 14.35 -22.00
CA PRO A 168 6.40 13.79 -23.31
C PRO A 168 7.47 14.64 -23.97
N ALA A 169 8.57 14.02 -24.39
CA ALA A 169 9.55 14.70 -25.22
C ALA A 169 8.79 15.29 -26.41
N ARG A 170 8.92 16.61 -26.64
CA ARG A 170 8.35 17.25 -27.84
C ARG A 170 8.70 16.36 -29.04
N PRO A 171 7.73 15.94 -29.87
CA PRO A 171 8.03 15.10 -31.00
C PRO A 171 9.00 15.86 -31.90
N VAL A 172 10.25 15.37 -31.96
CA VAL A 172 11.18 15.76 -33.01
C VAL A 172 10.64 15.10 -34.27
N SER A 173 10.10 15.91 -35.17
CA SER A 173 9.57 15.46 -36.45
C SER A 173 10.62 14.63 -37.19
N GLY A 174 10.32 13.35 -37.49
CA GLY A 174 11.07 12.60 -38.51
C GLY A 174 11.55 11.20 -38.14
N SER A 175 11.18 10.61 -37.01
CA SER A 175 11.45 9.18 -36.78
C SER A 175 10.30 8.51 -36.04
N PRO A 176 9.95 7.25 -36.36
CA PRO A 176 9.02 6.47 -35.55
C PRO A 176 9.73 6.17 -34.23
N SER A 177 9.62 7.10 -33.29
CA SER A 177 10.01 6.87 -31.90
C SER A 177 9.06 5.82 -31.36
N ALA A 178 9.58 4.61 -31.10
CA ALA A 178 8.88 3.62 -30.30
C ALA A 178 8.41 4.31 -29.01
N ALA A 179 7.10 4.27 -28.78
CA ALA A 179 6.45 5.00 -27.70
C ALA A 179 7.01 4.53 -26.35
N SER A 180 7.69 5.45 -25.67
CA SER A 180 7.95 5.36 -24.23
C SER A 180 6.61 5.32 -23.50
N GLY A 181 6.34 4.24 -22.76
CA GLY A 181 5.16 4.09 -21.90
C GLY A 181 3.99 3.31 -22.51
N SER A 182 4.22 2.11 -23.03
CA SER A 182 3.12 1.22 -23.42
C SER A 182 2.54 0.57 -22.17
N ALA A 183 1.36 1.03 -21.72
CA ALA A 183 0.63 0.41 -20.62
C ALA A 183 0.52 -1.11 -20.83
N THR A 184 0.70 -1.88 -19.74
CA THR A 184 0.58 -3.35 -19.74
C THR A 184 -0.67 -3.77 -20.51
N PRO A 185 -0.54 -4.53 -21.62
CA PRO A 185 -1.70 -4.84 -22.44
C PRO A 185 -2.70 -5.71 -21.69
N LEU A 186 -3.99 -5.53 -21.96
CA LEU A 186 -5.06 -6.27 -21.28
C LEU A 186 -5.33 -7.63 -21.93
N LEU A 187 -5.71 -8.62 -21.13
CA LEU A 187 -6.21 -9.90 -21.61
C LEU A 187 -7.56 -9.73 -22.32
N GLU A 188 -7.63 -10.17 -23.58
CA GLU A 188 -8.87 -10.20 -24.37
C GLU A 188 -9.72 -11.45 -24.10
N SER A 189 -9.06 -12.56 -23.77
CA SER A 189 -9.68 -13.83 -23.42
C SER A 189 -8.97 -14.47 -22.24
N ALA A 190 -9.65 -15.39 -21.56
CA ALA A 190 -9.09 -16.08 -20.41
C ALA A 190 -8.17 -17.22 -20.87
N PRO A 191 -6.90 -17.23 -20.43
CA PRO A 191 -6.00 -18.34 -20.71
C PRO A 191 -6.31 -19.54 -19.82
N ASP A 192 -6.24 -20.74 -20.37
CA ASP A 192 -6.46 -22.00 -19.62
C ASP A 192 -5.20 -22.51 -18.89
N SER A 193 -4.08 -21.79 -19.02
CA SER A 193 -2.81 -22.12 -18.37
C SER A 193 -1.97 -20.87 -18.10
N GLY A 194 -0.79 -21.05 -17.51
CA GLY A 194 0.07 -19.96 -17.06
C GLY A 194 -0.24 -19.58 -15.62
N ARG A 195 0.01 -18.31 -15.27
CA ARG A 195 0.00 -17.83 -13.89
C ARG A 195 -0.68 -16.49 -13.76
N LEU A 196 -1.43 -16.32 -12.68
CA LEU A 196 -1.91 -15.02 -12.23
C LEU A 196 -1.05 -14.56 -11.06
N LEU A 197 -0.53 -13.34 -11.17
CA LEU A 197 0.30 -12.70 -10.17
C LEU A 197 -0.52 -11.63 -9.45
N GLU A 198 -0.60 -11.72 -8.13
CA GLU A 198 -1.22 -10.72 -7.25
C GLU A 198 -0.11 -10.03 -6.44
N PRO A 199 0.22 -8.76 -6.73
CA PRO A 199 1.27 -8.05 -6.01
C PRO A 199 0.86 -7.77 -4.56
N ASN A 200 1.81 -7.34 -3.75
CA ASN A 200 1.56 -6.98 -2.36
C ASN A 200 0.41 -5.96 -2.19
N VAL A 201 -0.33 -6.07 -1.09
CA VAL A 201 -1.47 -5.21 -0.77
C VAL A 201 -1.14 -3.72 -0.72
N SER A 202 0.11 -3.36 -0.38
CA SER A 202 0.58 -1.98 -0.37
C SER A 202 0.51 -1.33 -1.76
N LEU A 203 0.79 -2.08 -2.83
CA LEU A 203 0.70 -1.59 -4.21
C LEU A 203 -0.75 -1.25 -4.60
N TYR A 204 -1.73 -2.03 -4.13
CA TYR A 204 -3.14 -1.72 -4.30
C TYR A 204 -3.54 -0.46 -3.52
N LYS A 205 -3.14 -0.39 -2.24
CA LYS A 205 -3.46 0.76 -1.37
C LYS A 205 -2.82 2.06 -1.87
N ALA A 206 -1.61 1.99 -2.44
CA ALA A 206 -0.93 3.11 -3.07
C ALA A 206 -1.50 3.45 -4.47
N GLY A 207 -2.32 2.59 -5.06
CA GLY A 207 -2.80 2.77 -6.44
C GLY A 207 -1.67 2.66 -7.47
N LEU A 208 -0.68 1.80 -7.22
CA LEU A 208 0.55 1.64 -8.00
C LEU A 208 0.65 0.30 -8.75
N VAL A 209 -0.40 -0.51 -8.75
CA VAL A 209 -0.40 -1.84 -9.38
C VAL A 209 -0.02 -1.79 -10.85
N ASP A 210 -0.65 -0.90 -11.62
CA ASP A 210 -0.43 -0.82 -13.07
C ASP A 210 0.99 -0.31 -13.39
N ALA A 211 1.47 0.68 -12.64
CA ALA A 211 2.85 1.18 -12.75
C ALA A 211 3.86 0.09 -12.40
N TYR A 212 3.61 -0.67 -11.33
CA TYR A 212 4.46 -1.78 -10.91
C TYR A 212 4.53 -2.89 -11.96
N PHE A 213 3.40 -3.27 -12.55
CA PHE A 213 3.37 -4.25 -13.64
C PHE A 213 4.09 -3.75 -14.90
N ASN A 214 3.99 -2.46 -15.20
CA ASN A 214 4.62 -1.87 -16.37
C ASN A 214 6.14 -1.76 -16.25
N GLU A 215 6.65 -1.41 -15.07
CA GLU A 215 8.06 -0.99 -14.93
C GLU A 215 8.94 -1.94 -14.13
N ALA A 216 8.36 -2.71 -13.20
CA ALA A 216 9.13 -3.55 -12.28
C ALA A 216 8.97 -5.06 -12.55
N CYS A 217 7.92 -5.47 -13.29
CA CYS A 217 7.70 -6.89 -13.57
C CYS A 217 8.56 -7.36 -14.75
N PRO A 218 9.41 -8.39 -14.58
CA PRO A 218 10.34 -8.86 -15.61
C PRO A 218 9.68 -9.77 -16.65
N PHE A 219 8.40 -9.56 -16.97
CA PHE A 219 7.61 -10.47 -17.83
C PHE A 219 7.09 -9.74 -19.08
N PRO A 220 7.83 -9.73 -20.20
CA PRO A 220 7.46 -8.97 -21.40
C PRO A 220 6.16 -9.48 -22.06
N ASP A 221 5.87 -10.79 -21.94
CA ASP A 221 4.65 -11.40 -22.48
C ASP A 221 3.47 -11.34 -21.51
N ALA A 222 3.63 -10.68 -20.37
CA ALA A 222 2.57 -10.59 -19.39
C ALA A 222 1.47 -9.63 -19.82
N ARG A 223 0.25 -9.91 -19.35
CA ARG A 223 -0.96 -9.16 -19.69
C ARG A 223 -1.80 -8.95 -18.44
N ALA A 224 -2.29 -7.75 -18.20
CA ALA A 224 -3.14 -7.49 -17.06
C ALA A 224 -4.56 -8.00 -17.32
N THR A 225 -5.25 -8.50 -16.29
CA THR A 225 -6.68 -8.85 -16.43
C THR A 225 -7.52 -7.58 -16.65
N SER A 226 -7.19 -6.52 -15.93
CA SER A 226 -7.87 -5.23 -15.88
C SER A 226 -6.94 -4.20 -15.21
N ALA A 227 -7.24 -2.91 -15.33
CA ALA A 227 -6.53 -1.87 -14.57
C ALA A 227 -6.70 -2.12 -13.05
N GLY A 228 -5.59 -2.20 -12.31
CA GLY A 228 -5.58 -2.62 -10.90
C GLY A 228 -6.02 -4.08 -10.68
N GLY A 229 -5.87 -4.94 -11.68
CA GLY A 229 -6.25 -6.36 -11.65
C GLY A 229 -5.12 -7.28 -11.17
N TYR A 230 -5.09 -8.48 -11.75
CA TYR A 230 -3.96 -9.40 -11.68
C TYR A 230 -3.09 -9.25 -12.93
N LEU A 231 -1.83 -9.67 -12.86
CA LEU A 231 -0.97 -9.83 -14.03
C LEU A 231 -0.92 -11.30 -14.43
N TRP A 232 -1.33 -11.62 -15.66
CA TRP A 232 -1.12 -12.96 -16.21
C TRP A 232 0.23 -13.07 -16.90
N THR A 233 0.89 -14.22 -16.78
CA THR A 233 2.09 -14.56 -17.54
C THR A 233 2.13 -16.06 -17.90
N PRO A 234 2.63 -16.43 -19.10
CA PRO A 234 2.85 -17.84 -19.44
C PRO A 234 4.13 -18.39 -18.77
N ALA A 235 5.06 -17.52 -18.36
CA ALA A 235 6.33 -17.92 -17.77
C ALA A 235 6.16 -18.36 -16.31
N ARG A 236 7.04 -19.25 -15.84
CA ARG A 236 7.19 -19.50 -14.40
C ARG A 236 8.11 -18.42 -13.79
N PRO A 237 7.62 -17.57 -12.86
CA PRO A 237 8.46 -16.61 -12.17
C PRO A 237 9.52 -17.36 -11.37
N ALA A 238 10.73 -16.81 -11.29
CA ALA A 238 11.74 -17.37 -10.41
C ALA A 238 11.28 -17.20 -8.94
N PRO A 239 11.56 -18.16 -8.05
CA PRO A 239 11.29 -17.97 -6.62
C PRO A 239 11.90 -16.65 -6.13
N GLY A 240 11.11 -15.85 -5.40
CA GLY A 240 11.52 -14.53 -4.90
C GLY A 240 11.48 -13.39 -5.93
N SER A 241 11.34 -13.67 -7.24
CA SER A 241 11.32 -12.60 -8.27
C SER A 241 10.02 -11.81 -8.30
N PHE A 242 8.97 -12.29 -7.64
CA PHE A 242 7.68 -11.61 -7.56
C PHE A 242 7.22 -11.51 -6.09
N PRO A 243 7.20 -10.30 -5.52
CA PRO A 243 6.92 -10.08 -4.12
C PRO A 243 5.40 -10.00 -3.86
N GLY A 244 4.73 -11.15 -4.02
CA GLY A 244 3.28 -11.29 -3.97
C GLY A 244 2.82 -12.75 -4.03
N LYS A 245 1.56 -12.98 -4.42
CA LYS A 245 1.01 -14.34 -4.60
C LYS A 245 1.08 -14.75 -6.06
N VAL A 246 1.42 -16.01 -6.30
CA VAL A 246 1.48 -16.61 -7.64
C VAL A 246 0.48 -17.75 -7.70
N PHE A 247 -0.53 -17.62 -8.57
CA PHE A 247 -1.55 -18.64 -8.77
C PHE A 247 -1.31 -19.35 -10.11
N ARG A 248 -0.96 -20.64 -10.08
CA ARG A 248 -0.87 -21.46 -11.29
C ARG A 248 -2.27 -21.83 -11.77
N ILE A 249 -2.63 -21.40 -12.97
CA ILE A 249 -3.94 -21.66 -13.58
C ILE A 249 -4.06 -23.15 -13.93
N GLU A 250 -5.18 -23.75 -13.56
CA GLU A 250 -5.59 -25.10 -13.95
C GLU A 250 -6.74 -25.10 -14.97
N ALA A 251 -7.62 -24.10 -14.88
CA ALA A 251 -8.70 -23.86 -15.83
C ALA A 251 -9.26 -22.45 -15.68
N SER A 252 -9.85 -21.93 -16.75
CA SER A 252 -10.57 -20.67 -16.75
C SER A 252 -12.03 -20.85 -17.15
N PHE A 253 -12.92 -20.01 -16.61
CA PHE A 253 -14.36 -20.09 -16.89
C PHE A 253 -14.96 -18.68 -16.95
N PRO A 254 -15.81 -18.39 -17.95
CA PRO A 254 -16.76 -17.29 -17.85
C PRO A 254 -17.60 -17.45 -16.58
N TYR A 255 -17.79 -16.38 -15.82
CA TYR A 255 -18.55 -16.46 -14.57
C TYR A 255 -20.05 -16.53 -14.87
N LYS A 256 -20.56 -17.76 -14.95
CA LYS A 256 -21.98 -18.09 -14.99
C LYS A 256 -22.24 -19.18 -13.96
N THR A 257 -23.03 -18.89 -12.92
CA THR A 257 -23.18 -19.74 -11.73
C THR A 257 -23.49 -21.20 -12.05
N GLY A 258 -24.43 -21.47 -12.95
CA GLY A 258 -24.81 -22.84 -13.35
C GLY A 258 -23.66 -23.61 -14.02
N PRO A 259 -23.16 -23.15 -15.19
CA PRO A 259 -22.04 -23.78 -15.88
C PRO A 259 -20.77 -23.91 -15.02
N LEU A 260 -20.40 -22.85 -14.29
CA LEU A 260 -19.22 -22.85 -13.43
C LEU A 260 -19.34 -23.90 -12.32
N ARG A 261 -20.51 -24.00 -11.67
CA ARG A 261 -20.75 -25.00 -10.61
C ARG A 261 -20.70 -26.43 -11.17
N ALA A 262 -21.21 -26.67 -12.37
CA ALA A 262 -21.11 -27.98 -13.02
C ALA A 262 -19.66 -28.35 -13.30
N ALA A 263 -18.89 -27.44 -13.92
CA ALA A 263 -17.49 -27.65 -14.26
C ALA A 263 -16.61 -27.88 -13.03
N LEU A 264 -16.84 -27.15 -11.94
CA LEU A 264 -16.12 -27.35 -10.68
C LEU A 264 -16.42 -28.72 -10.07
N ARG A 265 -17.69 -29.17 -10.11
CA ARG A 265 -18.09 -30.49 -9.60
C ARG A 265 -17.49 -31.63 -10.42
N GLU A 266 -17.47 -31.52 -11.75
CA GLU A 266 -16.83 -32.50 -12.65
C GLU A 266 -15.34 -32.64 -12.36
N ARG A 267 -14.71 -31.57 -11.88
CA ARG A 267 -13.30 -31.56 -11.43
C ARG A 267 -13.11 -31.95 -9.97
N GLY A 268 -14.17 -32.41 -9.29
CA GLY A 268 -14.11 -32.83 -7.88
C GLY A 268 -13.92 -31.69 -6.87
N VAL A 269 -14.08 -30.44 -7.29
CA VAL A 269 -13.89 -29.27 -6.42
C VAL A 269 -15.12 -29.10 -5.52
N THR A 270 -14.95 -29.37 -4.22
CA THR A 270 -16.00 -29.21 -3.18
C THR A 270 -15.69 -28.11 -2.17
N ALA A 271 -14.45 -27.61 -2.17
CA ALA A 271 -13.97 -26.50 -1.38
C ALA A 271 -12.93 -25.72 -2.19
N ALA A 272 -12.88 -24.40 -1.98
CA ALA A 272 -11.80 -23.56 -2.51
C ALA A 272 -11.57 -22.37 -1.57
N HIS A 273 -10.37 -21.81 -1.61
CA HIS A 273 -10.13 -20.44 -1.18
C HIS A 273 -10.61 -19.46 -2.26
N PHE A 274 -11.00 -18.24 -1.87
CA PHE A 274 -11.49 -17.24 -2.81
C PHE A 274 -10.66 -15.96 -2.73
N THR A 275 -10.33 -15.40 -3.89
CA THR A 275 -9.76 -14.05 -3.99
C THR A 275 -10.38 -13.31 -5.17
N ARG A 276 -10.44 -11.98 -5.10
CA ARG A 276 -11.00 -11.14 -6.16
C ARG A 276 -10.24 -9.84 -6.36
N LYS A 277 -10.16 -9.40 -7.63
CA LYS A 277 -9.81 -8.03 -8.02
C LYS A 277 -10.77 -7.59 -9.10
N ASN A 278 -11.24 -6.34 -9.04
CA ASN A 278 -12.17 -5.77 -10.02
C ASN A 278 -13.42 -6.64 -10.29
N PHE A 279 -13.87 -7.35 -9.27
CA PHE A 279 -15.06 -8.20 -9.29
C PHE A 279 -16.08 -7.62 -8.32
N ASP A 280 -17.29 -7.36 -8.79
CA ASP A 280 -18.32 -6.59 -8.09
C ASP A 280 -19.20 -7.44 -7.15
N LEU A 281 -19.21 -8.76 -7.30
CA LEU A 281 -19.90 -9.63 -6.34
C LEU A 281 -19.05 -9.85 -5.08
N ARG A 282 -19.71 -9.95 -3.93
CA ARG A 282 -19.06 -10.29 -2.65
C ARG A 282 -18.65 -11.77 -2.66
N LEU A 283 -17.49 -12.08 -2.08
CA LEU A 283 -16.97 -13.46 -2.05
C LEU A 283 -17.91 -14.43 -1.34
N GLU A 284 -18.58 -13.98 -0.27
CA GLU A 284 -19.56 -14.79 0.46
C GLU A 284 -20.76 -15.19 -0.42
N ASP A 285 -21.26 -14.26 -1.23
CA ASP A 285 -22.37 -14.51 -2.15
C ASP A 285 -21.96 -15.46 -3.27
N VAL A 286 -20.76 -15.27 -3.82
CA VAL A 286 -20.17 -16.17 -4.82
C VAL A 286 -20.06 -17.58 -4.26
N ARG A 287 -19.44 -17.73 -3.08
CA ARG A 287 -19.26 -19.02 -2.40
C ARG A 287 -20.59 -19.72 -2.15
N ARG A 288 -21.59 -18.99 -1.64
CA ARG A 288 -22.95 -19.51 -1.41
C ARG A 288 -23.61 -19.97 -2.71
N SER A 289 -23.48 -19.19 -3.78
CA SER A 289 -24.09 -19.49 -5.09
C SER A 289 -23.48 -20.73 -5.76
N LEU A 290 -22.17 -20.92 -5.63
CA LEU A 290 -21.44 -22.08 -6.17
C LEU A 290 -21.55 -23.32 -5.28
N ARG A 291 -22.04 -23.14 -4.04
CA ARG A 291 -22.15 -24.20 -3.01
C ARG A 291 -20.81 -24.85 -2.68
N LEU A 292 -19.76 -24.03 -2.56
CA LEU A 292 -18.44 -24.47 -2.15
C LEU A 292 -18.20 -24.16 -0.67
N ARG A 293 -17.42 -25.03 -0.01
CA ARG A 293 -16.85 -24.75 1.31
C ARG A 293 -15.63 -23.84 1.16
N GLU A 294 -15.31 -23.09 2.21
CA GLU A 294 -14.04 -22.36 2.30
C GLU A 294 -12.90 -23.36 2.59
N GLY A 295 -11.74 -23.17 1.97
CA GLY A 295 -10.54 -23.98 2.21
C GLY A 295 -10.22 -25.00 1.12
N GLY A 296 -9.35 -25.96 1.43
CA GLY A 296 -8.80 -26.92 0.46
C GLY A 296 -7.43 -26.47 -0.07
N ASP A 297 -7.02 -27.01 -1.22
CA ASP A 297 -5.72 -26.77 -1.85
C ASP A 297 -5.84 -25.96 -3.17
N ARG A 298 -7.05 -25.46 -3.47
CA ARG A 298 -7.37 -24.71 -4.68
C ARG A 298 -7.92 -23.34 -4.36
N PHE A 299 -7.67 -22.41 -5.26
CA PHE A 299 -8.19 -21.06 -5.27
C PHE A 299 -9.16 -20.87 -6.44
N LEU A 300 -10.27 -20.19 -6.18
CA LEU A 300 -11.07 -19.55 -7.21
C LEU A 300 -10.69 -18.06 -7.25
N VAL A 301 -9.91 -17.70 -8.26
CA VAL A 301 -9.45 -16.32 -8.49
C VAL A 301 -10.43 -15.62 -9.42
N LEU A 302 -11.14 -14.62 -8.88
CA LEU A 302 -12.22 -13.93 -9.57
C LEU A 302 -11.75 -12.56 -10.08
N THR A 303 -12.02 -12.27 -11.35
CA THR A 303 -11.62 -10.99 -11.95
C THR A 303 -12.53 -10.60 -13.11
N ARG A 304 -12.29 -9.42 -13.68
CA ARG A 304 -12.80 -9.03 -15.00
C ARG A 304 -11.68 -9.02 -16.01
N LEU A 305 -12.01 -9.33 -17.26
CA LEU A 305 -11.12 -9.17 -18.41
C LEU A 305 -11.43 -7.88 -19.18
N ARG A 306 -10.72 -7.65 -20.29
CA ARG A 306 -11.05 -6.57 -21.24
C ARG A 306 -12.50 -6.69 -21.68
N GLY A 307 -13.21 -5.57 -21.78
CA GLY A 307 -14.66 -5.53 -22.07
C GLY A 307 -15.54 -5.67 -20.82
N GLY A 308 -14.95 -5.99 -19.67
CA GLY A 308 -15.66 -6.04 -18.38
C GLY A 308 -16.28 -7.39 -18.07
N ASP A 309 -16.10 -8.42 -18.88
CA ASP A 309 -16.67 -9.74 -18.60
C ASP A 309 -16.07 -10.36 -17.33
N ARG A 310 -16.94 -10.97 -16.51
CA ARG A 310 -16.56 -11.65 -15.27
C ARG A 310 -15.99 -13.03 -15.59
N TYR A 311 -14.83 -13.34 -15.01
CA TYR A 311 -14.18 -14.65 -15.14
C TYR A 311 -13.77 -15.22 -13.78
N ALA A 312 -13.70 -16.55 -13.73
CA ALA A 312 -13.18 -17.32 -12.62
C ALA A 312 -12.06 -18.24 -13.10
N PHE A 313 -10.90 -18.16 -12.44
CA PHE A 313 -9.79 -19.07 -12.66
C PHE A 313 -9.71 -20.05 -11.51
N LEU A 314 -9.76 -21.35 -11.81
CA LEU A 314 -9.39 -22.39 -10.88
C LEU A 314 -7.86 -22.49 -10.89
N ALA A 315 -7.23 -22.31 -9.73
CA ALA A 315 -5.78 -22.22 -9.64
C ALA A 315 -5.25 -22.86 -8.35
N ALA A 316 -3.96 -23.18 -8.35
CA ALA A 316 -3.22 -23.55 -7.15
C ALA A 316 -2.28 -22.41 -6.76
N LEU A 317 -2.22 -22.07 -5.47
CA LEU A 317 -1.25 -21.11 -4.96
C LEU A 317 0.14 -21.77 -4.94
N GLU A 318 1.13 -21.09 -5.50
CA GLU A 318 2.54 -21.49 -5.36
C GLU A 318 3.18 -20.79 -4.17
N SER A 319 4.02 -21.53 -3.47
CA SER A 319 4.85 -21.07 -2.36
C SER A 319 6.27 -20.82 -2.84
#